data_AF-A0A5F2HVC6-F1
#
_entry.id   AF-A0A5F2HVC6-F1
#
_cell.length_a   1.000
_cell.length_b   1.000
_cell.length_c   1.000
_cell.angle_alpha   90.00
_cell.angle_beta   90.00
_cell.angle_gamma   90.00
#
_symmetry.space_group_name_H-M   'P 1'
#
loop_
_entity.id
_entity.type
_entity.pdbx_description
1 polymer ?
#
loop_
_entity_poly.entity_id
_entity_poly.type
_entity_poly.pdbx_seq_one_letter_code
_entity_poly.pdbx_strand_id
1 'polypeptide(L)'
;MLAAVLVLASTGAYAAADVAHIFWKDLRPKTQAIAEDSNLPMIAAKLPDHGETLSLNLQDKTIQLAGYALPVDRDGDLVYQFLLVPWTGACSHMP
;
A
#
# COMPACT_ATOMS: atom_id res chain seq x y z
N MET A 1 -55.56 1.59 -18.43
CA MET A 1 -54.14 1.43 -18.85
C MET A 1 -53.27 1.91 -17.70
N LEU A 2 -52.73 1.02 -16.87
CA LEU A 2 -51.72 1.37 -15.85
C LEU A 2 -50.39 0.74 -16.27
N ALA A 3 -49.39 1.58 -16.53
CA ALA A 3 -48.02 1.15 -16.83
C ALA A 3 -47.28 0.92 -15.51
N ALA A 4 -46.82 -0.31 -15.27
CA ALA A 4 -45.94 -0.62 -14.15
C ALA A 4 -44.49 -0.31 -14.56
N VAL A 5 -43.91 0.73 -13.96
CA VAL A 5 -42.49 1.07 -14.11
C VAL A 5 -41.68 0.16 -13.18
N LEU A 6 -40.92 -0.77 -13.77
CA LEU A 6 -40.03 -1.66 -13.04
C LEU A 6 -38.73 -0.90 -12.72
N VAL A 7 -38.59 -0.45 -11.48
CA VAL A 7 -37.32 0.14 -10.99
C VAL A 7 -36.34 -1.01 -10.78
N LEU A 8 -35.39 -1.17 -11.69
CA LEU A 8 -34.23 -2.05 -11.49
C LEU A 8 -33.32 -1.41 -10.45
N ALA A 9 -33.43 -1.87 -9.20
CA ALA A 9 -32.45 -1.57 -8.18
C ALA A 9 -31.13 -2.27 -8.56
N SER A 10 -30.13 -1.51 -8.96
CA SER A 10 -28.76 -2.01 -9.17
C SER A 10 -28.17 -2.41 -7.81
N THR A 11 -28.37 -3.66 -7.41
CA THR A 11 -27.58 -4.26 -6.33
C THR A 11 -26.15 -4.39 -6.84
N GLY A 12 -25.30 -3.42 -6.52
CA GLY A 12 -23.85 -3.54 -6.65
C GLY A 12 -23.38 -4.62 -5.70
N ALA A 13 -23.45 -5.88 -6.13
CA ALA A 13 -22.74 -6.96 -5.48
C ALA A 13 -21.26 -6.65 -5.64
N TYR A 14 -20.64 -6.07 -4.61
CA TYR A 14 -19.19 -6.10 -4.46
C TYR A 14 -18.87 -7.59 -4.25
N ALA A 15 -18.66 -8.31 -5.34
CA ALA A 15 -18.12 -9.67 -5.28
C ALA A 15 -16.90 -9.60 -4.36
N ALA A 16 -16.78 -10.54 -3.41
CA ALA A 16 -15.61 -10.65 -2.56
C ALA A 16 -14.39 -10.77 -3.48
N ALA A 17 -13.75 -9.64 -3.77
CA ALA A 17 -12.61 -9.58 -4.64
C ALA A 17 -11.54 -10.44 -3.99
N ASP A 18 -10.91 -11.31 -4.78
CA ASP A 18 -9.82 -12.14 -4.32
C ASP A 18 -8.73 -11.22 -3.76
N VAL A 19 -8.52 -11.24 -2.44
CA VAL A 19 -7.59 -10.35 -1.76
C VAL A 19 -6.19 -10.95 -1.89
N ALA A 20 -5.38 -10.34 -2.75
CA ALA A 20 -4.00 -10.77 -2.94
C ALA A 20 -3.17 -10.43 -1.70
N HIS A 21 -2.71 -11.45 -0.98
CA HIS A 21 -1.77 -11.29 0.11
C HIS A 21 -0.36 -11.12 -0.46
N ILE A 22 0.31 -10.02 -0.12
CA ILE A 22 1.63 -9.67 -0.67
C ILE A 22 2.66 -9.42 0.43
N PHE A 23 3.93 -9.38 0.02
CA PHE A 23 5.05 -8.99 0.86
C PHE A 23 5.68 -7.68 0.39
N TRP A 24 6.42 -7.00 1.26
CA TRP A 24 7.13 -5.75 0.94
C TRP A 24 8.04 -5.85 -0.28
N LYS A 25 8.69 -6.99 -0.49
CA LYS A 25 9.53 -7.26 -1.67
C LYS A 25 8.76 -7.24 -3.00
N ASP A 26 7.43 -7.33 -2.98
CA ASP A 26 6.58 -7.37 -4.17
C ASP A 26 6.15 -5.95 -4.62
N LEU A 27 6.35 -4.94 -3.77
CA LEU A 27 6.13 -3.51 -4.09
C LEU A 27 7.19 -2.93 -5.03
N ARG A 28 8.28 -3.66 -5.26
CA ARG A 28 9.34 -3.30 -6.20
C ARG A 28 9.32 -4.15 -7.48
N PRO A 29 9.74 -3.61 -8.62
CA PRO A 29 10.03 -4.37 -9.83
C PRO A 29 11.08 -5.46 -9.57
N LYS A 30 10.87 -6.62 -10.20
CA LYS A 30 11.78 -7.77 -10.08
C LYS A 30 13.19 -7.49 -10.61
N THR A 31 13.31 -6.50 -11.50
CA THR A 31 14.57 -6.07 -12.12
C THR A 31 15.32 -5.04 -11.28
N GLN A 32 14.72 -4.51 -10.21
CA GLN A 32 15.38 -3.53 -9.36
C GLN A 32 16.49 -4.22 -8.56
N ALA A 33 17.67 -3.60 -8.52
CA ALA A 33 18.77 -4.06 -7.69
C ALA A 33 18.34 -4.16 -6.22
N ILE A 34 18.74 -5.23 -5.55
CA ILE A 34 18.50 -5.42 -4.13
C ILE A 34 19.60 -4.68 -3.39
N ALA A 35 19.24 -3.86 -2.42
CA ALA A 35 20.24 -3.32 -1.51
C ALA A 35 20.85 -4.47 -0.71
N GLU A 36 22.18 -4.54 -0.73
CA GLU A 36 22.97 -5.58 -0.04
C GLU A 36 22.70 -5.60 1.48
N ASP A 37 22.34 -4.46 2.06
CA ASP A 37 21.89 -4.34 3.45
C ASP A 37 20.55 -3.61 3.52
N SER A 38 19.50 -4.34 3.87
CA SER A 38 18.13 -3.83 4.04
C SER A 38 17.92 -3.06 5.35
N ASN A 39 18.90 -3.03 6.25
CA ASN A 39 18.82 -2.32 7.53
C ASN A 39 19.36 -0.89 7.46
N LEU A 40 19.92 -0.48 6.32
CA LEU A 40 20.40 0.87 6.16
C LEU A 40 19.22 1.86 6.09
N PRO A 41 19.34 3.03 6.75
CA PRO A 41 18.35 4.07 6.61
C PRO A 41 18.32 4.63 5.19
N MET A 42 17.13 4.96 4.67
CA MET A 42 16.94 5.57 3.34
C MET A 42 17.65 4.83 2.18
N ILE A 43 17.65 3.50 2.20
CA ILE A 43 18.24 2.67 1.12
C ILE A 43 17.84 3.15 -0.28
N ALA A 44 16.54 3.42 -0.48
CA ALA A 44 16.01 3.94 -1.74
C ALA A 44 16.80 5.15 -2.27
N ALA A 45 17.11 6.14 -1.42
CA ALA A 45 17.85 7.33 -1.81
C ALA A 45 19.29 7.05 -2.25
N LYS A 46 19.87 5.92 -1.82
CA LYS A 46 21.23 5.49 -2.18
C LYS A 46 21.28 4.63 -3.45
N LEU A 47 20.14 4.16 -3.95
CA LEU A 47 20.11 3.45 -5.23
C LEU A 47 20.30 4.42 -6.40
N PRO A 48 20.91 3.97 -7.53
CA PRO A 48 21.10 4.80 -8.72
C PRO A 48 19.80 5.36 -9.33
N ASP A 49 18.68 4.67 -9.10
CA ASP A 49 17.35 5.09 -9.52
C ASP A 49 16.60 5.87 -8.41
N HIS A 50 17.27 6.22 -7.32
CA HIS A 50 16.68 6.86 -6.13
C HIS A 50 15.50 6.07 -5.53
N GLY A 51 15.40 4.77 -5.83
CA GLY A 51 14.26 3.96 -5.45
C GLY A 51 12.97 4.32 -6.19
N GLU A 52 13.05 5.09 -7.29
CA GLU A 52 11.95 5.27 -8.24
C GLU A 52 11.74 3.97 -9.01
N THR A 53 11.07 3.03 -8.36
CA THR A 53 10.73 1.78 -8.99
C THR A 53 9.40 1.36 -8.39
N LEU A 54 8.36 2.12 -8.75
CA LEU A 54 6.99 1.77 -8.46
C LEU A 54 6.64 0.50 -9.25
N SER A 55 6.32 -0.59 -8.55
CA SER A 55 5.78 -1.79 -9.20
C SER A 55 4.34 -1.52 -9.65
N LEU A 56 4.13 -1.37 -10.96
CA LEU A 56 2.78 -1.18 -11.53
C LEU A 56 1.94 -2.46 -11.55
N ASN A 57 2.52 -3.61 -11.17
CA ASN A 57 1.86 -4.92 -11.25
C ASN A 57 0.68 -5.09 -10.26
N LEU A 58 0.59 -4.20 -9.28
CA LEU A 58 -0.43 -4.19 -8.22
C LEU A 58 -1.46 -3.08 -8.41
N GLN A 59 -1.34 -2.28 -9.47
CA GLN A 59 -2.30 -1.23 -9.80
C GLN A 59 -3.71 -1.83 -9.92
N ASP A 60 -4.68 -1.17 -9.30
CA ASP A 60 -6.11 -1.52 -9.29
C ASP A 60 -6.44 -2.89 -8.65
N LYS A 61 -5.51 -3.49 -7.90
CA LYS A 61 -5.75 -4.74 -7.17
C LYS A 61 -6.07 -4.47 -5.70
N THR A 62 -7.05 -5.20 -5.18
CA THR A 62 -7.26 -5.30 -3.73
C THR A 62 -6.18 -6.21 -3.14
N ILE A 63 -5.37 -5.65 -2.23
CA ILE A 63 -4.24 -6.36 -1.60
C ILE A 63 -4.36 -6.36 -0.08
N GLN A 64 -3.67 -7.32 0.54
CA GLN A 64 -3.37 -7.32 1.96
C GLN A 64 -1.85 -7.30 2.16
N LEU A 65 -1.37 -6.32 2.91
CA LEU A 65 0.04 -6.12 3.25
C LEU A 65 0.17 -5.89 4.75
N ALA A 66 1.01 -6.69 5.41
CA ALA A 66 1.30 -6.51 6.82
C ALA A 66 2.39 -5.44 7.02
N GLY A 67 2.23 -4.61 8.05
CA GLY A 67 3.21 -3.58 8.41
C GLY A 67 2.84 -2.83 9.67
N TYR A 68 3.62 -1.81 9.98
CA TYR A 68 3.41 -0.91 11.12
C TYR A 68 2.93 0.44 10.61
N ALA A 69 1.87 0.99 11.20
CA ALA A 69 1.35 2.30 10.84
C ALA A 69 2.04 3.39 11.68
N LEU A 70 2.79 4.28 11.02
CA LEU A 70 3.37 5.47 11.62
C LEU A 70 2.44 6.66 11.38
N PRO A 71 1.82 7.26 12.43
CA PRO A 71 0.96 8.42 12.26
C PRO A 71 1.73 9.62 11.70
N VAL A 72 1.19 10.26 10.67
CA VAL A 72 1.69 11.53 10.11
C VAL A 72 0.78 12.70 10.49
N ASP A 73 -0.51 12.44 10.57
CA ASP A 73 -1.52 13.41 10.99
C ASP A 73 -2.47 12.78 12.01
N ARG A 74 -2.67 13.46 13.14
CA ARG A 74 -3.48 12.97 14.26
C ARG A 74 -4.11 14.10 15.07
N ASP A 75 -5.28 13.80 15.63
CA ASP A 75 -5.93 14.61 16.66
C ASP A 75 -6.27 13.73 17.86
N GLY A 76 -5.61 14.00 18.99
CA GLY A 76 -5.65 13.12 20.16
C GLY A 76 -5.22 11.69 19.80
N ASP A 77 -6.16 10.75 19.95
CA ASP A 77 -6.01 9.32 19.66
C ASP A 77 -6.43 8.94 18.24
N LEU A 78 -6.97 9.87 17.44
CA LEU A 78 -7.43 9.63 16.07
C LEU A 78 -6.28 9.87 15.08
N VAL A 79 -6.02 8.89 14.21
CA VAL A 79 -5.02 8.98 13.14
C VAL A 79 -5.72 9.07 11.80
N TYR A 80 -5.51 10.18 11.07
CA TYR A 80 -6.15 10.43 9.77
C TYR A 80 -5.24 10.06 8.60
N GLN A 81 -3.93 10.15 8.80
CA GLN A 81 -2.93 9.79 7.79
C GLN A 81 -1.77 9.05 8.44
N PHE A 82 -1.29 8.02 7.78
CA PHE A 82 -0.17 7.21 8.25
C PHE A 82 0.74 6.79 7.10
N LEU A 83 2.01 6.55 7.42
CA LEU A 83 2.93 5.80 6.57
C LEU A 83 2.94 4.35 7.05
N LEU A 84 2.66 3.42 6.14
CA LEU A 84 2.85 2.01 6.41
C LEU A 84 4.33 1.68 6.20
N VAL A 85 4.97 1.03 7.18
CA VAL A 85 6.39 0.65 7.10
C VAL A 85 6.61 -0.84 7.41
N PRO A 86 7.66 -1.47 6.85
CA PRO A 86 7.94 -2.90 7.04
C PRO A 86 8.40 -3.30 8.44
N TRP A 87 9.01 -2.40 9.21
CA TRP A 87 9.48 -2.65 10.58
C TRP A 87 9.36 -1.40 11.45
N THR A 88 9.29 -1.58 12.76
CA THR A 88 9.24 -0.48 13.74
C THR A 88 10.52 0.35 13.72
N GLY A 89 10.41 1.67 13.83
CA GLY A 89 11.57 2.56 13.92
C GLY A 89 12.17 3.00 12.58
N ALA A 90 11.60 2.59 11.43
CA ALA A 90 12.05 2.97 10.10
C ALA A 90 12.16 4.50 9.84
N CYS A 91 11.50 5.32 10.65
CA CYS A 91 11.57 6.78 10.59
C CYS A 91 11.90 7.45 11.94
N SER A 92 12.17 6.67 12.99
CA SER A 92 12.18 7.18 14.37
C SER A 92 13.52 7.71 14.85
N HIS A 93 14.63 7.29 14.26
CA HIS A 93 15.96 7.79 14.61
C HIS A 93 16.89 7.62 13.40
N MET A 94 17.09 8.69 12.64
CA MET A 94 18.27 8.87 11.81
C MET A 94 18.89 10.22 12.22
N PRO A 95 20.20 10.28 12.54
CA PRO A 95 20.89 11.53 12.75
C PRO A 95 20.98 12.37 11.47
#